data_AF-A0A259BKU3-F1
#
_entry.id   AF-A0A259BKU3-F1
#
_cell.length_a   1.000
_cell.length_b   1.000
_cell.length_c   1.000
_cell.angle_alpha   90.00
_cell.angle_beta   90.00
_cell.angle_gamma   90.00
#
_symmetry.space_group_name_H-M   'P 1'
#
loop_
_entity.id
_entity.type
_entity.pdbx_description
1 polymer ?
#
loop_
_entity_poly.entity_id
_entity_poly.type
_entity_poly.pdbx_seq_one_letter_code
_entity_poly.pdbx_strand_id
1 'polypeptide(L)'
;MPAAFADRCALLISFAVCAVAAFTYNDYGLGWDDFTHSQYGELLYRYYASGLTNQTVFTFVNLYYYGGGFDLAADLIGKILPIDLFDVRRLLGGFVGLVGMLVVWRTARRIGGPVAGLVALCLLLICPLYYGHMFMNAKDAPFAVAVATLIYAFVRALDEYPLPSWRTVLLFGIALGLTIGTRVLGVIAVAYSGFAIALLVTLEWRSLGLRQTALRLGQCLGLMALGLPLAYLVLGIIWPWAVVDPLNPIKALSYYSHFWEVPWRE
;
A
#
# COMPACT_ATOMS: atom_id res chain seq x y z
N MET A 1 -23.61 16.74 14.31
CA MET A 1 -23.63 16.92 12.84
C MET A 1 -24.37 15.73 12.23
N PRO A 2 -25.37 15.92 11.35
CA PRO A 2 -26.06 14.79 10.73
C PRO A 2 -25.08 13.91 9.96
N ALA A 3 -25.19 12.58 10.09
CA ALA A 3 -24.32 11.61 9.42
C ALA A 3 -24.19 11.89 7.91
N ALA A 4 -25.33 12.13 7.25
CA ALA A 4 -25.38 12.47 5.83
C ALA A 4 -24.70 13.80 5.48
N PHE A 5 -24.64 14.76 6.41
CA PHE A 5 -23.98 16.04 6.17
C PHE A 5 -22.45 15.88 6.18
N ALA A 6 -21.91 15.16 7.16
CA ALA A 6 -20.47 14.90 7.24
C ALA A 6 -19.97 14.11 6.02
N ASP A 7 -20.74 13.11 5.57
CA ASP A 7 -20.40 12.34 4.37
C ASP A 7 -20.44 13.18 3.09
N ARG A 8 -21.44 14.06 2.94
CA ARG A 8 -21.49 15.00 1.80
C ARG A 8 -20.31 15.97 1.80
N CYS A 9 -19.92 16.48 2.97
CA CYS A 9 -18.74 17.34 3.09
C CYS A 9 -17.47 16.58 2.69
N ALA A 10 -17.29 15.34 3.17
CA ALA A 10 -16.13 14.53 2.83
C ALA A 10 -16.04 14.25 1.33
N LEU A 11 -17.17 13.95 0.67
CA LEU A 11 -17.23 13.75 -0.78
C LEU A 11 -16.91 15.04 -1.55
N LEU A 12 -17.47 16.18 -1.14
CA LEU A 12 -17.19 17.48 -1.77
C LEU A 12 -15.72 17.84 -1.66
N ILE A 13 -15.12 17.68 -0.47
CA ILE A 13 -13.70 17.92 -0.24
C ILE A 13 -12.85 16.98 -1.09
N SER A 14 -13.19 15.68 -1.11
CA SER A 14 -12.46 14.71 -1.94
C SER A 14 -12.49 15.10 -3.42
N PHE A 15 -13.64 15.52 -3.93
CA PHE A 15 -13.77 16.01 -5.30
C PHE A 15 -12.94 17.28 -5.57
N ALA A 16 -13.01 18.25 -4.66
CA ALA A 16 -12.22 19.47 -4.76
C ALA A 16 -10.71 19.19 -4.77
N VAL A 17 -10.25 18.28 -3.90
CA VAL A 17 -8.84 17.88 -3.85
C VAL A 17 -8.42 17.12 -5.10
N CYS A 18 -9.27 16.23 -5.64
CA CYS A 18 -8.99 15.58 -6.92
C CYS A 18 -8.83 16.60 -8.04
N ALA A 19 -9.67 17.65 -8.07
CA ALA A 19 -9.56 18.72 -9.05
C ALA A 19 -8.25 19.50 -8.86
N VAL A 20 -7.92 19.94 -7.64
CA VAL A 20 -6.67 20.63 -7.34
C VAL A 20 -5.47 19.78 -7.77
N ALA A 21 -5.43 18.50 -7.36
CA ALA A 21 -4.36 17.58 -7.74
C ALA A 21 -4.22 17.43 -9.26
N ALA A 22 -5.34 17.36 -10.00
CA ALA A 22 -5.33 17.26 -11.45
C ALA A 22 -4.86 18.54 -12.16
N PHE A 23 -5.04 19.72 -11.55
CA PHE A 23 -4.58 20.99 -12.12
C PHE A 23 -3.17 21.39 -11.68
N THR A 24 -2.66 20.81 -10.59
CA THR A 24 -1.34 21.19 -10.03
C THR A 24 -0.31 20.06 -10.09
N TYR A 25 -0.61 18.89 -10.68
CA TYR A 25 0.29 17.73 -10.63
C TYR A 25 1.69 18.03 -11.21
N ASN A 26 1.77 18.93 -12.19
CA ASN A 26 2.99 19.35 -12.86
C ASN A 26 3.71 20.54 -12.17
N ASP A 27 3.15 21.08 -11.09
CA ASP A 27 3.79 22.14 -10.29
C ASP A 27 4.79 21.58 -9.26
N TYR A 28 4.87 20.25 -9.12
CA TYR A 28 5.76 19.57 -8.18
C TYR A 28 7.11 19.27 -8.82
N GLY A 29 8.18 19.70 -8.16
CA GLY A 29 9.55 19.53 -8.63
C GLY A 29 10.02 18.07 -8.67
N LEU A 30 11.17 17.84 -9.31
CA LEU A 30 11.85 16.55 -9.33
C LEU A 30 12.44 16.23 -7.96
N GLY A 31 12.19 15.01 -7.47
CA GLY A 31 12.90 14.44 -6.33
C GLY A 31 14.28 13.93 -6.72
N TRP A 32 15.11 13.69 -5.71
CA TRP A 32 16.47 13.14 -5.90
C TRP A 32 16.44 11.77 -6.59
N ASP A 33 15.49 10.91 -6.20
CA ASP A 33 15.44 9.52 -6.65
C ASP A 33 14.75 9.32 -8.01
N ASP A 34 14.19 10.40 -8.60
CA ASP A 34 13.30 10.27 -9.75
C ASP A 34 13.95 9.64 -10.99
N PHE A 35 15.18 10.05 -11.31
CA PHE A 35 15.92 9.52 -12.45
C PHE A 35 16.29 8.04 -12.25
N THR A 36 16.77 7.69 -11.05
CA THR A 36 17.10 6.31 -10.70
C THR A 36 15.86 5.43 -10.79
N HIS A 37 14.73 5.92 -10.29
CA HIS A 37 13.46 5.20 -10.35
C HIS A 37 12.88 5.11 -11.77
N SER A 38 13.03 6.13 -12.62
CA SER A 38 12.59 6.04 -14.01
C SER A 38 13.39 4.99 -14.79
N GLN A 39 14.71 4.93 -14.58
CA GLN A 39 15.56 3.89 -15.15
C GLN A 39 15.17 2.49 -14.65
N TYR A 40 14.89 2.35 -13.35
CA TYR A 40 14.44 1.09 -12.78
C TYR A 40 13.09 0.63 -13.37
N GLY A 41 12.16 1.55 -13.60
CA GLY A 41 10.89 1.28 -14.28
C GLY A 41 11.09 0.71 -15.69
N GLU A 42 11.98 1.31 -16.48
CA GLU A 42 12.33 0.80 -17.81
C GLU A 42 12.96 -0.59 -17.76
N LEU A 43 13.86 -0.85 -16.80
CA LEU A 43 14.47 -2.17 -16.62
C LEU A 43 13.44 -3.24 -16.24
N LEU A 44 12.48 -2.91 -15.38
CA LEU A 44 11.35 -3.79 -15.07
C LEU A 44 10.50 -4.08 -16.31
N TYR A 45 10.18 -3.05 -17.10
CA TYR A 45 9.47 -3.25 -18.36
C TYR A 45 10.23 -4.21 -19.29
N ARG A 46 11.54 -4.01 -19.47
CA ARG A 46 12.38 -4.90 -20.30
C ARG A 46 12.41 -6.34 -19.77
N TYR A 47 12.45 -6.53 -18.44
CA TYR A 47 12.36 -7.85 -17.81
C TYR A 47 11.05 -8.57 -18.15
N TYR A 48 9.91 -7.90 -18.03
CA TYR A 48 8.61 -8.48 -18.38
C TYR A 48 8.45 -8.68 -19.89
N ALA A 49 8.84 -7.68 -20.70
CA ALA A 49 8.73 -7.73 -22.15
C ALA A 49 9.60 -8.82 -22.78
N SER A 50 10.73 -9.18 -22.16
CA SER A 50 11.59 -10.26 -22.62
C SER A 50 11.13 -11.67 -22.19
N GLY A 51 9.97 -11.78 -21.52
CA GLY A 51 9.49 -13.05 -20.97
C GLY A 51 10.30 -13.51 -19.76
N LEU A 52 10.69 -12.59 -18.87
CA LEU A 52 11.42 -12.85 -17.62
C LEU A 52 12.89 -13.28 -17.79
N THR A 53 13.47 -13.04 -18.96
CA THR A 53 14.84 -13.45 -19.30
C THR A 53 15.90 -12.35 -19.05
N ASN A 54 15.52 -11.07 -19.14
CA ASN A 54 16.44 -9.95 -18.99
C ASN A 54 16.58 -9.55 -17.52
N GLN A 55 17.52 -10.18 -16.81
CA GLN A 55 17.70 -10.00 -15.37
C GLN A 55 18.53 -8.78 -14.95
N THR A 56 18.83 -7.85 -15.87
CA THR A 56 19.61 -6.62 -15.57
C THR A 56 18.99 -5.77 -14.47
N VAL A 57 17.67 -5.84 -14.31
CA VAL A 57 16.92 -5.19 -13.23
C VAL A 57 17.36 -5.66 -11.82
N PHE A 58 17.87 -6.88 -11.68
CA PHE A 58 18.28 -7.46 -10.39
C PHE A 58 19.72 -7.12 -9.97
N THR A 59 20.43 -6.32 -10.78
CA THR A 59 21.76 -5.79 -10.44
C THR A 59 21.79 -4.27 -10.44
N PHE A 60 20.64 -3.61 -10.65
CA PHE A 60 20.55 -2.16 -10.74
C PHE A 60 20.50 -1.53 -9.34
N VAL A 61 21.62 -0.91 -8.96
CA VAL A 61 21.86 -0.31 -7.63
C VAL A 61 21.34 -1.23 -6.51
N ASN A 62 20.78 -0.69 -5.43
CA ASN A 62 20.09 -1.46 -4.39
C ASN A 62 18.57 -1.55 -4.62
N LEU A 63 18.05 -1.05 -5.75
CA LEU A 63 16.61 -0.91 -5.97
C LEU A 63 15.88 -2.25 -6.11
N TYR A 64 16.59 -3.32 -6.46
CA TYR A 64 16.03 -4.67 -6.48
C TYR A 64 15.69 -5.22 -5.09
N TYR A 65 16.20 -4.63 -4.00
CA TYR A 65 15.73 -4.91 -2.64
C TYR A 65 14.36 -4.27 -2.32
N TYR A 66 13.90 -3.36 -3.19
CA TYR A 66 12.60 -2.70 -3.10
C TYR A 66 11.67 -3.19 -4.23
N GLY A 67 10.36 -3.21 -4.00
CA GLY A 67 9.41 -3.46 -5.09
C GLY A 67 9.32 -2.28 -6.02
N GLY A 68 9.30 -2.55 -7.32
CA GLY A 68 9.26 -1.54 -8.38
C GLY A 68 7.92 -1.36 -9.06
N GLY A 69 6.83 -1.86 -8.48
CA GLY A 69 5.50 -1.78 -9.11
C GLY A 69 5.06 -0.37 -9.50
N PHE A 70 5.35 0.65 -8.68
CA PHE A 70 5.09 2.05 -9.04
C PHE A 70 5.90 2.49 -10.27
N ASP A 71 7.18 2.14 -10.31
CA ASP A 71 8.09 2.52 -11.38
C ASP A 71 7.71 1.84 -12.70
N LEU A 72 7.36 0.55 -12.64
CA LEU A 72 6.81 -0.19 -13.77
C LEU A 72 5.50 0.42 -14.28
N ALA A 73 4.57 0.76 -13.39
CA ALA A 73 3.30 1.36 -13.78
C ALA A 73 3.50 2.74 -14.43
N ALA A 74 4.36 3.59 -13.86
CA ALA A 74 4.68 4.88 -14.44
C ALA A 74 5.31 4.75 -15.84
N ASP A 75 6.25 3.82 -15.99
CA ASP A 75 6.93 3.57 -17.27
C ASP A 75 5.95 3.03 -18.35
N LEU A 76 5.05 2.12 -17.99
CA LEU A 76 4.01 1.62 -18.88
C LEU A 76 3.03 2.72 -19.30
N ILE A 77 2.58 3.55 -18.36
CA ILE A 77 1.66 4.67 -18.66
C ILE A 77 2.36 5.72 -19.53
N GLY A 78 3.64 6.03 -19.25
CA GLY A 78 4.44 6.97 -20.04
C GLY A 78 4.68 6.53 -21.48
N LYS A 79 4.63 5.23 -21.77
CA LYS A 79 4.65 4.72 -23.15
C LYS A 79 3.33 4.90 -23.90
N ILE A 80 2.23 5.17 -23.19
CA ILE A 80 0.88 5.30 -23.75
C ILE A 80 0.46 6.76 -23.86
N LEU A 81 0.77 7.57 -22.84
CA LEU A 81 0.34 8.97 -22.78
C LEU A 81 1.32 9.91 -23.50
N PRO A 82 0.83 10.91 -24.25
CA PRO A 82 1.67 11.89 -24.94
C PRO A 82 2.09 13.04 -24.01
N ILE A 83 2.57 12.73 -22.81
CA ILE A 83 3.08 13.71 -21.84
C ILE A 83 4.43 13.24 -21.30
N ASP A 84 5.17 14.16 -20.67
CA ASP A 84 6.48 13.84 -20.10
C ASP A 84 6.40 12.72 -19.05
N LEU A 85 7.43 11.87 -18.98
CA LEU A 85 7.44 10.74 -18.06
C LEU A 85 7.37 11.17 -16.59
N PHE A 86 8.04 12.27 -16.23
CA PHE A 86 8.00 12.78 -14.86
C PHE A 86 6.62 13.34 -14.52
N ASP A 87 5.96 13.99 -15.48
CA ASP A 87 4.56 14.39 -15.35
C ASP A 87 3.62 13.18 -15.14
N VAL A 88 3.82 12.07 -15.87
CA VAL A 88 3.10 10.81 -15.62
C VAL A 88 3.31 10.30 -14.20
N ARG A 89 4.56 10.32 -13.72
CA ARG A 89 4.89 9.86 -12.36
C ARG A 89 4.16 10.68 -11.30
N ARG A 90 3.99 11.99 -11.53
CA ARG A 90 3.35 12.93 -10.59
C ARG A 90 1.85 12.67 -10.56
N LEU A 91 1.27 12.49 -11.74
CA LEU A 91 -0.13 12.15 -11.89
C LEU A 91 -0.43 10.78 -11.26
N LEU A 92 0.41 9.77 -11.48
CA LEU A 92 0.27 8.45 -10.88
C LEU A 92 0.42 8.50 -9.36
N GLY A 93 1.43 9.21 -8.86
CA GLY A 93 1.64 9.42 -7.43
C GLY A 93 0.44 10.11 -6.78
N GLY A 94 -0.02 11.22 -7.37
CA GLY A 94 -1.23 11.93 -6.95
C GLY A 94 -2.44 11.00 -6.93
N PHE A 95 -2.66 10.20 -7.98
CA PHE A 95 -3.74 9.22 -8.01
C PHE A 95 -3.65 8.21 -6.87
N VAL A 96 -2.47 7.62 -6.63
CA VAL A 96 -2.25 6.67 -5.53
C VAL A 96 -2.51 7.33 -4.18
N GLY A 97 -2.01 8.55 -3.96
CA GLY A 97 -2.28 9.34 -2.76
C GLY A 97 -3.77 9.62 -2.55
N LEU A 98 -4.49 10.01 -3.61
CA LEU A 98 -5.94 10.23 -3.54
C LEU A 98 -6.71 8.94 -3.18
N VAL A 99 -6.27 7.77 -3.67
CA VAL A 99 -6.81 6.48 -3.23
C VAL A 99 -6.56 6.27 -1.74
N GLY A 100 -5.36 6.56 -1.26
CA GLY A 100 -5.03 6.48 0.16
C GLY A 100 -5.89 7.38 1.04
N MET A 101 -6.14 8.61 0.59
CA MET A 101 -7.06 9.54 1.25
C MET A 101 -8.46 8.93 1.41
N LEU A 102 -9.01 8.31 0.36
CA LEU A 102 -10.31 7.65 0.43
C LEU A 102 -10.31 6.47 1.38
N VAL A 103 -9.23 5.68 1.39
CA VAL A 103 -9.07 4.54 2.32
C VAL A 103 -9.03 5.02 3.77
N VAL A 104 -8.30 6.08 4.08
CA VAL A 104 -8.24 6.66 5.44
C VAL A 104 -9.61 7.19 5.87
N TRP A 105 -10.30 7.94 5.00
CA TRP A 105 -11.67 8.41 5.25
C TRP A 105 -12.61 7.25 5.57
N ARG A 106 -12.61 6.19 4.75
CA ARG A 106 -13.47 5.01 4.93
C ARG A 106 -13.13 4.25 6.21
N THR A 107 -11.85 4.16 6.57
CA THR A 107 -11.37 3.48 7.78
C THR A 107 -11.83 4.22 9.02
N ALA A 108 -11.53 5.52 9.12
CA ALA A 108 -11.93 6.35 10.25
C ALA A 108 -13.47 6.45 10.38
N ARG A 109 -14.18 6.52 9.25
CA ARG A 109 -15.64 6.49 9.24
C ARG A 109 -16.21 5.19 9.82
N ARG A 110 -15.58 4.05 9.52
CA ARG A 110 -16.02 2.73 9.98
C ARG A 110 -15.77 2.55 11.49
N ILE A 111 -14.67 3.09 12.01
CA ILE A 111 -14.30 3.01 13.43
C ILE A 111 -15.09 4.01 14.29
N GLY A 112 -15.14 5.28 13.88
CA GLY A 112 -15.64 6.39 14.72
C GLY A 112 -16.86 7.12 14.15
N GLY A 113 -17.48 6.60 13.10
CA GLY A 113 -18.62 7.21 12.42
C GLY A 113 -18.26 8.37 11.46
N PRO A 114 -19.27 8.97 10.81
CA PRO A 114 -19.08 9.94 9.72
C PRO A 114 -18.22 11.15 10.06
N VAL A 115 -18.35 11.69 11.28
CA VAL A 115 -17.56 12.86 11.72
C VAL A 115 -16.09 12.49 11.89
N ALA A 116 -15.77 11.33 12.47
CA ALA A 116 -14.38 10.86 12.58
C ALA A 116 -13.74 10.67 11.20
N GLY A 117 -14.51 10.13 10.25
CA GLY A 117 -14.10 10.04 8.85
C GLY A 117 -13.73 11.40 8.25
N LEU A 118 -14.63 12.39 8.39
CA LEU A 118 -14.41 13.74 7.88
C LEU A 118 -13.18 14.39 8.53
N VAL A 119 -13.02 14.27 9.84
CA VAL A 119 -11.88 14.84 10.57
C VAL A 119 -10.57 14.19 10.10
N ALA A 120 -10.51 12.86 10.00
CA ALA A 120 -9.32 12.16 9.52
C ALA A 120 -8.94 12.57 8.08
N LEU A 121 -9.94 12.72 7.21
CA LEU A 121 -9.76 13.23 5.85
C LEU A 121 -9.12 14.62 5.87
N CYS A 122 -9.70 15.57 6.61
CA CYS A 122 -9.19 16.93 6.70
C CYS A 122 -7.76 16.97 7.27
N LEU A 123 -7.50 16.22 8.35
CA LEU A 123 -6.16 16.16 8.98
C LEU A 123 -5.10 15.60 8.03
N LEU A 124 -5.43 14.58 7.24
CA LEU A 124 -4.51 14.02 6.25
C LEU A 124 -4.21 15.01 5.12
N LEU A 125 -5.23 15.76 4.67
CA LEU A 125 -5.10 16.74 3.60
C LEU A 125 -4.26 17.96 3.97
N ILE A 126 -4.37 18.42 5.22
CA ILE A 126 -3.53 19.52 5.72
C ILE A 126 -2.14 19.06 6.15
N CYS A 127 -1.86 17.75 6.11
CA CYS A 127 -0.55 17.21 6.42
C CYS A 127 0.37 17.38 5.20
N PRO A 128 1.31 18.35 5.21
CA PRO A 128 2.15 18.63 4.03
C PRO A 128 3.04 17.43 3.69
N LEU A 129 3.44 16.65 4.70
CA LEU A 129 4.22 15.43 4.50
C LEU A 129 3.46 14.42 3.63
N TYR A 130 2.16 14.27 3.79
CA TYR A 130 1.38 13.36 2.95
C TYR A 130 1.05 13.99 1.59
N TYR A 131 0.47 15.18 1.61
CA TYR A 131 -0.04 15.82 0.40
C TYR A 131 1.07 16.20 -0.59
N GLY A 132 2.23 16.67 -0.11
CA GLY A 132 3.37 16.95 -0.98
C GLY A 132 4.04 15.67 -1.49
N HIS A 133 4.29 14.69 -0.61
CA HIS A 133 4.99 13.48 -1.01
C HIS A 133 4.19 12.60 -1.98
N MET A 134 2.85 12.69 -2.02
CA MET A 134 2.11 11.87 -2.98
C MET A 134 2.48 12.19 -4.43
N PHE A 135 2.92 13.42 -4.75
CA PHE A 135 3.36 13.76 -6.10
C PHE A 135 4.83 13.44 -6.36
N MET A 136 5.68 13.54 -5.34
CA MET A 136 7.14 13.46 -5.51
C MET A 136 7.72 12.07 -5.24
N ASN A 137 7.13 11.32 -4.32
CA ASN A 137 7.79 10.15 -3.75
C ASN A 137 7.23 8.84 -4.32
N ALA A 138 8.08 8.12 -5.05
CA ALA A 138 7.74 6.88 -5.75
C ALA A 138 7.60 5.64 -4.85
N LYS A 139 7.94 5.74 -3.55
CA LYS A 139 8.00 4.59 -2.64
C LYS A 139 7.21 4.77 -1.36
N ASP A 140 7.53 5.80 -0.58
CA ASP A 140 6.94 6.08 0.73
C ASP A 140 5.44 6.34 0.63
N ALA A 141 5.02 7.16 -0.32
CA ALA A 141 3.60 7.44 -0.51
C ALA A 141 2.83 6.19 -0.94
N PRO A 142 3.22 5.46 -2.01
CA PRO A 142 2.58 4.18 -2.36
C PRO A 142 2.58 3.16 -1.21
N PHE A 143 3.69 3.06 -0.46
CA PHE A 143 3.79 2.17 0.69
C PHE A 143 2.81 2.54 1.80
N ALA A 144 2.70 3.83 2.15
CA ALA A 144 1.74 4.31 3.14
C ALA A 144 0.30 4.00 2.74
N VAL A 145 -0.04 4.14 1.44
CA VAL A 145 -1.36 3.79 0.91
C VAL A 145 -1.62 2.29 0.97
N ALA A 146 -0.64 1.46 0.63
CA ALA A 146 -0.74 0.00 0.73
C ALA A 146 -0.98 -0.45 2.19
N VAL A 147 -0.21 0.10 3.14
CA VAL A 147 -0.38 -0.17 4.58
C VAL A 147 -1.74 0.31 5.09
N ALA A 148 -2.18 1.52 4.71
CA ALA A 148 -3.51 2.02 5.07
C ALA A 148 -4.62 1.11 4.54
N THR A 149 -4.47 0.58 3.32
CA THR A 149 -5.42 -0.34 2.71
C THR A 149 -5.42 -1.70 3.43
N LEU A 150 -4.26 -2.17 3.88
CA LEU A 150 -4.14 -3.39 4.67
C LEU A 150 -4.81 -3.23 6.05
N ILE A 151 -4.59 -2.10 6.72
CA ILE A 151 -5.28 -1.75 7.97
C ILE A 151 -6.80 -1.70 7.74
N TYR A 152 -7.26 -1.07 6.66
CA TYR A 152 -8.68 -1.06 6.31
C TYR A 152 -9.23 -2.47 6.12
N ALA A 153 -8.49 -3.38 5.47
CA ALA A 153 -8.88 -4.78 5.33
C ALA A 153 -9.00 -5.49 6.69
N PHE A 154 -8.08 -5.24 7.63
CA PHE A 154 -8.17 -5.78 9.00
C PHE A 154 -9.38 -5.24 9.76
N VAL A 155 -9.65 -3.93 9.69
CA VAL A 155 -10.85 -3.33 10.29
C VAL A 155 -12.11 -3.99 9.73
N ARG A 156 -12.17 -4.21 8.41
CA ARG A 156 -13.28 -4.94 7.78
C ARG A 156 -13.40 -6.39 8.25
N ALA A 157 -12.28 -7.09 8.40
CA ALA A 157 -12.27 -8.47 8.87
C ALA A 157 -12.78 -8.58 10.33
N LEU A 158 -12.46 -7.60 11.17
CA LEU A 158 -12.95 -7.52 12.55
C LEU A 158 -14.45 -7.23 12.60
N ASP A 159 -14.96 -6.32 11.76
CA ASP A 159 -16.42 -6.06 11.67
C ASP A 159 -17.22 -7.27 11.18
N GLU A 160 -16.63 -8.04 10.27
CA GLU A 160 -17.25 -9.22 9.66
C GLU A 160 -16.94 -10.51 10.45
N TYR A 161 -16.25 -10.39 11.59
CA TYR A 161 -15.82 -11.54 12.39
C TYR A 161 -17.03 -12.34 12.92
N PRO A 162 -17.05 -13.68 12.79
CA PRO A 162 -15.93 -14.55 12.42
C PRO A 162 -15.88 -14.97 10.94
N LEU A 163 -16.79 -14.46 10.11
CA LEU A 163 -16.98 -14.88 8.71
C LEU A 163 -16.68 -13.71 7.76
N PRO A 164 -15.39 -13.35 7.56
CA PRO A 164 -15.02 -12.31 6.63
C PRO A 164 -15.52 -12.63 5.22
N SER A 165 -16.08 -11.62 4.56
CA SER A 165 -16.59 -11.74 3.19
C SER A 165 -15.45 -11.96 2.18
N TRP A 166 -15.77 -12.58 1.04
CA TRP A 166 -14.80 -12.75 -0.06
C TRP A 166 -14.18 -11.42 -0.52
N ARG A 167 -14.92 -10.30 -0.43
CA ARG A 167 -14.42 -8.96 -0.75
C ARG A 167 -13.33 -8.52 0.22
N THR A 168 -13.46 -8.85 1.50
CA THR A 168 -12.45 -8.56 2.53
C THR A 168 -11.22 -9.42 2.33
N VAL A 169 -11.41 -10.70 1.99
CA VAL A 169 -10.30 -11.63 1.69
C VAL A 169 -9.50 -11.18 0.46
N LEU A 170 -10.17 -10.78 -0.63
CA LEU A 170 -9.49 -10.24 -1.82
C LEU A 170 -8.75 -8.94 -1.51
N LEU A 171 -9.41 -8.02 -0.80
CA LEU A 171 -8.80 -6.75 -0.41
C LEU A 171 -7.56 -6.96 0.46
N PHE A 172 -7.62 -7.89 1.41
CA PHE A 172 -6.49 -8.30 2.23
C PHE A 172 -5.35 -8.86 1.39
N GLY A 173 -5.64 -9.78 0.46
CA GLY A 173 -4.65 -10.35 -0.44
C GLY A 173 -3.92 -9.28 -1.26
N ILE A 174 -4.68 -8.40 -1.92
CA ILE A 174 -4.12 -7.29 -2.72
C ILE A 174 -3.29 -6.36 -1.83
N ALA A 175 -3.83 -5.92 -0.71
CA ALA A 175 -3.16 -4.95 0.17
C ALA A 175 -1.89 -5.53 0.81
N LEU A 176 -1.91 -6.80 1.21
CA LEU A 176 -0.75 -7.49 1.77
C LEU A 176 0.37 -7.62 0.72
N GLY A 177 0.02 -8.05 -0.49
CA GLY A 177 0.96 -8.15 -1.60
C GLY A 177 1.56 -6.80 -2.00
N LEU A 178 0.75 -5.73 -2.06
CA LEU A 178 1.23 -4.37 -2.31
C LEU A 178 2.14 -3.86 -1.18
N THR A 179 1.80 -4.16 0.07
CA THR A 179 2.53 -3.69 1.26
C THR A 179 3.92 -4.32 1.31
N ILE A 180 3.99 -5.65 1.29
CA ILE A 180 5.26 -6.40 1.31
C ILE A 180 6.04 -6.18 0.01
N GLY A 181 5.32 -6.12 -1.12
CA GLY A 181 5.90 -5.87 -2.42
C GLY A 181 6.61 -4.52 -2.47
N THR A 182 5.97 -3.44 -2.03
CA THR A 182 6.61 -2.11 -2.05
C THR A 182 7.80 -2.05 -1.09
N ARG A 183 7.64 -2.55 0.14
CA ARG A 183 8.73 -2.68 1.12
C ARG A 183 8.55 -3.90 2.01
N VAL A 184 9.62 -4.69 2.16
CA VAL A 184 9.61 -5.90 2.98
C VAL A 184 9.27 -5.65 4.46
N LEU A 185 9.67 -4.50 5.01
CA LEU A 185 9.35 -4.08 6.38
C LEU A 185 7.84 -3.88 6.61
N GLY A 186 7.05 -3.78 5.54
CA GLY A 186 5.59 -3.78 5.59
C GLY A 186 4.99 -5.00 6.29
N VAL A 187 5.74 -6.10 6.43
CA VAL A 187 5.33 -7.25 7.24
C VAL A 187 5.01 -6.87 8.69
N ILE A 188 5.62 -5.82 9.24
CA ILE A 188 5.35 -5.30 10.59
C ILE A 188 3.90 -4.82 10.72
N ALA A 189 3.28 -4.35 9.64
CA ALA A 189 1.87 -3.95 9.67
C ALA A 189 0.93 -5.12 10.03
N VAL A 190 1.31 -6.36 9.69
CA VAL A 190 0.58 -7.56 10.12
C VAL A 190 0.74 -7.77 11.62
N ALA A 191 1.91 -7.49 12.20
CA ALA A 191 2.14 -7.64 13.63
C ALA A 191 1.24 -6.69 14.47
N TYR A 192 0.93 -5.49 13.98
CA TYR A 192 -0.01 -4.58 14.66
C TYR A 192 -1.42 -5.16 14.78
N SER A 193 -1.86 -6.03 13.86
CA SER A 193 -3.15 -6.73 13.98
C SER A 193 -3.17 -7.70 15.18
N GLY A 194 -2.01 -8.17 15.63
CA GLY A 194 -1.87 -9.10 16.75
C GLY A 194 -2.45 -8.56 18.06
N PHE A 195 -2.32 -7.26 18.34
CA PHE A 195 -2.92 -6.65 19.53
C PHE A 195 -4.46 -6.66 19.48
N ALA A 196 -5.04 -6.33 18.33
CA ALA A 196 -6.49 -6.35 18.15
C ALA A 196 -7.04 -7.78 18.27
N ILE A 197 -6.36 -8.76 17.66
CA ILE A 197 -6.70 -10.19 17.77
C ILE A 197 -6.57 -10.66 19.22
N ALA A 198 -5.50 -10.29 19.93
CA ALA A 198 -5.30 -10.69 21.33
C ALA A 198 -6.42 -10.15 22.24
N LEU A 199 -6.82 -8.89 22.04
CA LEU A 199 -7.94 -8.30 22.77
C LEU A 199 -9.25 -9.04 22.46
N LEU A 200 -9.55 -9.27 21.17
CA LEU A 200 -10.73 -10.02 20.73
C LEU A 200 -10.79 -11.42 21.37
N VAL A 201 -9.71 -12.17 21.28
CA VAL A 201 -9.59 -13.53 21.85
C VAL A 201 -9.78 -13.52 23.36
N THR A 202 -9.22 -12.53 24.05
CA THR A 202 -9.36 -12.42 25.51
C THR A 202 -10.82 -12.16 25.92
N LEU A 203 -11.52 -11.28 25.20
CA LEU A 203 -12.92 -10.96 25.46
C LEU A 203 -13.85 -12.13 25.13
N GLU A 204 -13.63 -12.82 24.01
CA GLU A 204 -14.42 -14.00 23.63
C GLU A 204 -14.16 -15.20 24.53
N TRP A 205 -12.90 -15.43 24.93
CA TRP A 205 -12.58 -16.52 25.84
C TRP A 205 -13.35 -16.36 27.17
N ARG A 206 -13.40 -15.15 27.73
CA ARG A 206 -14.14 -14.87 28.97
C ARG A 206 -15.65 -15.09 28.86
N SER A 207 -16.22 -14.96 27.67
CA SER A 207 -17.68 -15.02 27.45
C SER A 207 -18.17 -16.36 26.89
N LEU A 208 -17.43 -16.96 25.96
CA LEU A 208 -17.81 -18.15 25.19
C LEU A 208 -16.96 -19.39 25.51
N GLY A 209 -15.86 -19.22 26.26
CA GLY A 209 -14.90 -20.28 26.54
C GLY A 209 -13.87 -20.52 25.42
N LEU A 210 -12.82 -21.30 25.73
CA LEU A 210 -11.67 -21.50 24.84
C LEU A 210 -12.05 -22.15 23.51
N ARG A 211 -12.85 -23.22 23.55
CA ARG A 211 -13.14 -24.03 22.37
C ARG A 211 -13.87 -23.23 21.28
N GLN A 212 -14.88 -22.45 21.67
CA GLN A 212 -15.67 -21.67 20.73
C GLN A 212 -14.87 -20.48 20.17
N THR A 213 -14.08 -19.83 21.01
CA THR A 213 -13.16 -18.76 20.60
C THR A 213 -12.14 -19.28 19.59
N ALA A 214 -11.52 -20.43 19.85
CA ALA A 214 -10.55 -21.05 18.95
C ALA A 214 -11.17 -21.42 17.59
N LEU A 215 -12.40 -21.95 17.57
CA LEU A 215 -13.11 -22.29 16.34
C LEU A 215 -13.41 -21.04 15.50
N ARG A 216 -13.93 -19.98 16.12
CA ARG A 216 -14.26 -18.72 15.43
C ARG A 216 -13.02 -18.02 14.89
N LEU A 217 -11.94 -18.00 15.69
CA LEU A 217 -10.66 -17.45 15.24
C LEU A 217 -10.08 -18.28 14.09
N GLY A 218 -10.08 -19.61 14.22
CA GLY A 218 -9.60 -20.52 13.19
C GLY A 218 -10.38 -20.37 11.87
N GLN A 219 -11.70 -20.17 11.93
CA GLN A 219 -12.53 -19.89 10.76
C GLN A 219 -12.15 -18.57 10.09
N CYS A 220 -12.06 -17.48 10.87
CA CYS A 220 -11.67 -16.18 10.34
C CYS A 220 -10.27 -16.21 9.70
N LEU A 221 -9.29 -16.79 10.39
CA LEU A 221 -7.93 -16.93 9.88
C LEU A 221 -7.86 -17.83 8.65
N GLY A 222 -8.59 -18.94 8.65
CA GLY A 222 -8.67 -19.85 7.51
C GLY A 222 -9.25 -19.18 6.26
N LEU A 223 -10.30 -18.37 6.41
CA LEU A 223 -10.87 -17.60 5.30
C LEU A 223 -9.94 -16.49 4.81
N MET A 224 -9.28 -15.76 5.72
CA MET A 224 -8.29 -14.74 5.37
C MET A 224 -7.07 -15.35 4.66
N ALA A 225 -6.67 -16.57 5.04
CA ALA A 225 -5.57 -17.30 4.41
C ALA A 225 -5.84 -17.60 2.91
N LEU A 226 -7.10 -17.66 2.48
CA LEU A 226 -7.44 -17.78 1.06
C LEU A 226 -7.01 -16.56 0.23
N GLY A 227 -6.69 -15.42 0.87
CA GLY A 227 -6.11 -14.24 0.21
C GLY A 227 -4.61 -14.33 -0.01
N LEU A 228 -3.89 -15.26 0.63
CA LEU A 228 -2.43 -15.38 0.53
C LEU A 228 -1.92 -15.72 -0.88
N PRO A 229 -2.56 -16.61 -1.67
CA PRO A 229 -2.16 -16.84 -3.06
C PRO A 229 -2.22 -15.56 -3.90
N LEU A 230 -3.26 -14.74 -3.70
CA LEU A 230 -3.39 -13.45 -4.36
C LEU A 230 -2.31 -12.46 -3.88
N ALA A 231 -2.02 -12.43 -2.58
CA ALA A 231 -0.93 -11.62 -2.04
C ALA A 231 0.42 -11.98 -2.66
N TYR A 232 0.71 -13.28 -2.81
CA TYR A 232 1.94 -13.75 -3.42
C TYR A 232 2.01 -13.42 -4.92
N LEU A 233 0.89 -13.51 -5.63
CA LEU A 233 0.81 -13.09 -7.04
C LEU A 233 1.08 -11.59 -7.18
N VAL A 234 0.43 -10.75 -6.38
CA VAL A 234 0.65 -9.30 -6.38
C VAL A 234 2.09 -8.98 -5.99
N LEU A 235 2.63 -9.63 -4.97
CA LEU A 235 4.03 -9.53 -4.55
C LEU A 235 4.97 -9.82 -5.73
N GLY A 236 4.76 -10.91 -6.47
CA GLY A 236 5.62 -11.29 -7.61
C GLY A 236 5.54 -10.33 -8.81
N ILE A 237 4.41 -9.64 -8.99
CA ILE A 237 4.27 -8.60 -10.03
C ILE A 237 4.96 -7.30 -9.58
N ILE A 238 4.80 -6.92 -8.32
CA ILE A 238 5.33 -5.65 -7.80
C ILE A 238 6.82 -5.75 -7.48
N TRP A 239 7.28 -6.93 -7.07
CA TRP A 239 8.63 -7.19 -6.64
C TRP A 239 9.11 -8.57 -7.17
N PRO A 240 9.38 -8.68 -8.48
CA PRO A 240 9.74 -9.95 -9.11
C PRO A 240 10.99 -10.60 -8.50
N TRP A 241 11.95 -9.80 -8.04
CA TRP A 241 13.15 -10.32 -7.40
C TRP A 241 12.84 -11.19 -6.17
N ALA A 242 11.80 -10.84 -5.39
CA ALA A 242 11.43 -11.60 -4.20
C ALA A 242 10.94 -13.02 -4.49
N VAL A 243 10.40 -13.28 -5.69
CA VAL A 243 9.86 -14.59 -6.06
C VAL A 243 10.84 -15.45 -6.87
N VAL A 244 11.95 -14.87 -7.34
CA VAL A 244 13.01 -15.62 -8.04
C VAL A 244 13.69 -16.63 -7.12
N ASP A 245 13.95 -16.25 -5.88
CA ASP A 245 14.44 -17.14 -4.83
C ASP A 245 13.61 -16.89 -3.55
N PRO A 246 12.94 -17.92 -2.98
CA PRO A 246 12.10 -17.77 -1.78
C PRO A 246 12.79 -17.14 -0.57
N LEU A 247 14.12 -17.18 -0.49
CA LEU A 247 14.90 -16.58 0.60
C LEU A 247 15.20 -15.10 0.37
N ASN A 248 14.93 -14.55 -0.81
CA ASN A 248 15.22 -13.16 -1.15
C ASN A 248 14.54 -12.14 -0.22
N PRO A 249 13.28 -12.30 0.21
CA PRO A 249 12.69 -11.42 1.22
C PRO A 249 13.46 -11.40 2.55
N ILE A 250 14.02 -12.54 2.97
CA ILE A 250 14.84 -12.64 4.19
C ILE A 250 16.19 -11.92 3.98
N LYS A 251 16.80 -12.09 2.80
CA LYS A 251 18.02 -11.36 2.42
C LYS A 251 17.78 -9.85 2.43
N ALA A 252 16.63 -9.38 1.93
CA ALA A 252 16.26 -7.97 1.98
C ALA A 252 16.11 -7.47 3.42
N LEU A 253 15.44 -8.23 4.30
CA LEU A 253 15.33 -7.88 5.72
C LEU A 253 16.70 -7.76 6.40
N SER A 254 17.60 -8.71 6.14
CA SER A 254 18.97 -8.70 6.67
C SER A 254 19.79 -7.53 6.12
N TYR A 255 19.61 -7.18 4.86
CA TYR A 255 20.21 -5.99 4.27
C TYR A 255 19.75 -4.73 5.01
N TYR A 256 18.43 -4.53 5.17
CA TYR A 256 17.90 -3.34 5.85
C TYR A 256 18.22 -3.26 7.34
N SER A 257 18.50 -4.37 8.03
CA SER A 257 18.91 -4.33 9.44
C SER A 257 20.34 -3.82 9.65
N HIS A 258 21.17 -3.84 8.60
CA HIS A 258 22.57 -3.39 8.65
C HIS A 258 22.83 -2.18 7.74
N PHE A 259 21.88 -1.83 6.89
CA PHE A 259 22.01 -0.73 5.95
C PHE A 259 22.05 0.61 6.69
N TRP A 260 23.14 1.34 6.50
CA TRP A 260 23.29 2.72 6.91
C TRP A 260 23.59 3.52 5.65
N GLU A 261 22.74 4.49 5.30
CA GLU A 261 23.03 5.41 4.20
C GLU A 261 24.34 6.15 4.54
N VAL A 262 25.41 5.84 3.82
CA VAL A 262 26.61 6.67 3.77
C VAL A 262 26.53 7.39 2.41
N PRO A 263 26.08 8.66 2.36
CA PRO A 263 25.72 9.35 1.11
C PRO A 263 26.87 9.57 0.10
N TRP A 264 28.07 9.02 0.33
CA TRP A 264 29.31 9.48 -0.29
C TRP A 264 30.22 8.36 -0.82
N ARG A 265 29.75 7.11 -0.92
CA ARG A 265 30.59 5.96 -1.34
C ARG A 265 29.93 4.99 -2.32
N GLU A 266 28.98 5.46 -3.13
CA GLU A 266 28.46 4.70 -4.27
C GLU A 266 29.00 5.25 -5.59
#